data_AF-A0A6A0AGT9-F1
#
_entry.id   AF-A0A6A0AGT9-F1
#
_cell.length_a   1.000
_cell.length_b   1.000
_cell.length_c   1.000
_cell.angle_alpha   90.00
_cell.angle_beta   90.00
_cell.angle_gamma   90.00
#
_symmetry.space_group_name_H-M   'P 1'
#
loop_
_entity.id
_entity.type
_entity.pdbx_description
1 polymer ?
#
loop_
_entity_poly.entity_id
_entity_poly.type
_entity_poly.pdbx_seq_one_letter_code
_entity_poly.pdbx_strand_id
1 'polypeptide(L)'
;MELYRLPVLKKVPADKQQLKKQLEQLARQAQWLVLWLDCDREGENISFEVMEVCLAVNPRLYVRRARFSALIARELHAACANLGTPNQLDAMAVDARQEIDLRVGASFTRFMTMLLRHKFDWRSGGVEGDKLMLSYGPCQFPTLGLIV
;
A
#
# COMPACT_ATOMS: atom_id res chain seq x y z
N MET A 1 -12.88 -4.27 20.31
CA MET A 1 -13.79 -4.26 19.13
C MET A 1 -13.79 -2.94 18.36
N GLU A 2 -13.48 -1.80 18.97
CA GLU A 2 -13.57 -0.48 18.31
C GLU A 2 -12.72 -0.36 17.03
N LEU A 3 -11.48 -0.87 17.02
CA LEU A 3 -10.57 -0.84 15.86
C LEU A 3 -11.10 -1.57 14.61
N TYR A 4 -12.08 -2.47 14.75
CA TYR A 4 -12.69 -3.18 13.62
C TYR A 4 -13.89 -2.44 13.00
N ARG A 5 -14.32 -1.33 13.61
CA ARG A 5 -15.47 -0.54 13.14
C ARG A 5 -15.08 0.85 12.66
N LEU A 6 -13.89 1.33 13.01
CA LEU A 6 -13.39 2.62 12.57
C LEU A 6 -13.16 2.62 11.04
N PRO A 7 -13.43 3.75 10.36
CA PRO A 7 -13.13 3.91 8.95
C PRO A 7 -11.62 3.95 8.73
N VAL A 8 -11.16 3.26 7.70
CA VAL A 8 -9.76 3.34 7.24
C VAL A 8 -9.69 4.43 6.18
N LEU A 9 -8.72 5.33 6.33
CA LEU A 9 -8.51 6.45 5.42
C LEU A 9 -7.17 6.30 4.72
N LYS A 10 -7.18 6.33 3.38
CA LYS A 10 -5.97 6.52 2.58
C LYS A 10 -5.65 8.00 2.48
N LYS A 11 -4.39 8.35 2.71
CA LYS A 11 -3.87 9.72 2.59
C LYS A 11 -2.49 9.69 1.99
N VAL A 12 -2.21 10.67 1.13
CA VAL A 12 -0.85 10.88 0.61
C VAL A 12 0.05 11.38 1.76
N PRO A 13 1.16 10.69 2.06
CA PRO A 13 2.13 11.11 3.07
C PRO A 13 2.69 12.52 2.83
N ALA A 14 3.15 13.20 3.88
CA ALA A 14 3.62 14.58 3.81
C ALA A 14 4.83 14.75 2.85
N ASP A 15 5.74 13.79 2.86
CA ASP A 15 6.92 13.69 1.99
C ASP A 15 6.56 13.49 0.51
N LYS A 16 5.37 12.96 0.22
CA LYS A 16 4.87 12.73 -1.16
C LYS A 16 3.94 13.83 -1.68
N GLN A 17 3.69 14.88 -0.91
CA GLN A 17 2.81 15.97 -1.33
C GLN A 17 3.31 16.71 -2.56
N GLN A 18 4.63 16.85 -2.70
CA GLN A 18 5.22 17.50 -3.88
C GLN A 18 4.97 16.68 -5.15
N LEU A 19 5.14 15.35 -5.07
CA LEU A 19 4.85 14.44 -6.18
C LEU A 19 3.38 14.51 -6.59
N LYS A 20 2.45 14.51 -5.62
CA LYS A 20 1.02 14.69 -5.88
C LYS A 20 0.75 15.97 -6.67
N LYS A 21 1.31 17.11 -6.22
CA LYS A 21 1.14 18.40 -6.91
C LYS A 21 1.66 18.37 -8.34
N GLN A 22 2.81 17.72 -8.58
CA GLN A 22 3.38 17.56 -9.91
C GLN A 22 2.47 16.73 -10.82
N LEU A 23 1.94 15.60 -10.33
CA LEU A 23 0.98 14.78 -11.07
C LEU A 23 -0.28 15.57 -11.43
N GLU A 24 -0.83 16.32 -10.47
CA GLU A 24 -1.99 17.19 -10.71
C GLU A 24 -1.71 18.29 -11.75
N GLN A 25 -0.51 18.88 -11.75
CA GLN A 25 -0.14 19.89 -12.74
C GLN A 25 -0.03 19.31 -14.15
N LEU A 26 0.63 18.15 -14.29
CA LEU A 26 0.78 17.46 -15.57
C LEU A 26 -0.57 16.95 -16.09
N ALA A 27 -1.40 16.39 -15.21
CA ALA A 27 -2.73 15.86 -15.53
C ALA A 27 -3.67 16.90 -16.14
N ARG A 28 -3.60 18.17 -15.70
CA ARG A 28 -4.43 19.26 -16.25
C ARG A 28 -4.16 19.54 -17.73
N GLN A 29 -2.94 19.27 -18.20
CA GLN A 29 -2.50 19.57 -19.57
C GLN A 29 -2.48 18.31 -20.45
N ALA A 30 -2.62 17.13 -19.87
CA ALA A 30 -2.58 15.87 -20.58
C ALA A 30 -3.96 15.42 -21.05
N GLN A 31 -3.98 14.70 -22.18
CA GLN A 31 -5.14 14.01 -22.71
C GLN A 31 -5.11 12.51 -22.37
N TRP A 32 -3.91 11.94 -22.21
CA TRP A 32 -3.68 10.53 -21.94
C TRP A 32 -2.86 10.36 -20.67
N LEU A 33 -3.22 9.36 -19.86
CA LEU A 33 -2.43 8.89 -18.72
C LEU A 33 -2.09 7.42 -18.95
N VAL A 34 -0.81 7.13 -19.21
CA VAL A 34 -0.34 5.75 -19.39
C VAL A 34 0.45 5.31 -18.16
N LEU A 35 -0.04 4.26 -17.49
CA LEU A 35 0.51 3.75 -16.24
C LEU A 35 1.58 2.69 -16.53
N TRP A 36 2.82 2.97 -16.13
CA TRP A 36 4.03 2.17 -16.37
C TRP A 36 4.61 1.52 -15.10
N LEU A 37 3.79 1.32 -14.08
CA LEU A 37 4.19 0.68 -12.84
C LEU A 37 4.54 -0.80 -13.07
N ASP A 38 5.20 -1.42 -12.09
CA ASP A 38 5.52 -2.86 -12.15
C ASP A 38 4.25 -3.71 -12.33
N CYS A 39 4.37 -4.81 -13.07
CA CYS A 39 3.24 -5.65 -13.45
C CYS A 39 2.87 -6.70 -12.40
N ASP A 40 2.72 -6.26 -11.15
CA ASP A 40 2.21 -7.04 -10.03
C ASP A 40 1.00 -6.34 -9.38
N ARG A 41 0.50 -6.91 -8.28
CA ARG A 41 -0.67 -6.37 -7.56
C ARG A 41 -0.38 -5.02 -6.90
N GLU A 42 0.84 -4.82 -6.36
CA GLU A 42 1.21 -3.55 -5.71
C GLU A 42 1.32 -2.43 -6.74
N GLY A 43 1.94 -2.70 -7.89
CA GLY A 43 2.00 -1.78 -9.02
C GLY A 43 0.62 -1.43 -9.55
N GLU A 44 -0.33 -2.37 -9.51
CA GLU A 44 -1.73 -2.08 -9.83
C GLU A 44 -2.40 -1.19 -8.78
N ASN A 45 -2.19 -1.44 -7.49
CA ASN A 45 -2.71 -0.59 -6.43
C ASN A 45 -2.19 0.86 -6.54
N ILE A 46 -0.88 1.02 -6.73
CA ILE A 46 -0.24 2.33 -6.96
C ILE A 46 -0.79 2.99 -8.24
N SER A 47 -1.06 2.22 -9.29
CA SER A 47 -1.67 2.72 -10.52
C SER A 47 -3.04 3.36 -10.24
N PHE A 48 -3.85 2.76 -9.38
CA PHE A 48 -5.14 3.33 -8.97
C PHE A 48 -4.98 4.57 -8.07
N GLU A 49 -3.99 4.62 -7.19
CA GLU A 49 -3.69 5.83 -6.39
C GLU A 49 -3.30 7.02 -7.27
N VAL A 50 -2.44 6.80 -8.27
CA VAL A 50 -2.05 7.82 -9.25
C VAL A 50 -3.26 8.24 -10.09
N MET A 51 -4.07 7.27 -10.52
CA MET A 51 -5.27 7.53 -11.30
C MET A 51 -6.26 8.41 -10.53
N GLU A 52 -6.49 8.13 -9.24
CA GLU A 52 -7.37 8.94 -8.38
C GLU A 52 -6.90 10.40 -8.30
N VAL A 53 -5.60 10.62 -8.08
CA VAL A 53 -5.00 11.96 -8.02
C VAL A 53 -5.16 12.71 -9.35
N CYS A 54 -4.87 12.06 -10.47
CA CYS A 54 -4.93 12.69 -11.79
C CYS A 54 -6.38 12.96 -12.25
N LEU A 55 -7.29 12.01 -12.05
CA LEU A 55 -8.70 12.15 -12.44
C LEU A 55 -9.43 13.20 -11.59
N ALA A 56 -9.01 13.41 -10.34
CA ALA A 56 -9.57 14.46 -9.49
C ALA A 56 -9.42 15.88 -10.09
N VAL A 57 -8.36 16.12 -10.87
CA VAL A 57 -8.11 17.42 -11.52
C VAL A 57 -8.46 17.44 -13.01
N ASN A 58 -8.47 16.29 -13.68
CA ASN A 58 -8.88 16.15 -15.07
C ASN A 58 -9.67 14.85 -15.31
N PRO A 59 -11.01 14.87 -15.13
CA PRO A 59 -11.86 13.70 -15.31
C PRO A 59 -11.94 13.17 -16.75
N ARG A 60 -11.42 13.94 -17.73
CA ARG A 60 -11.44 13.58 -19.16
C ARG A 60 -10.20 12.80 -19.61
N LEU A 61 -9.27 12.52 -18.72
CA LEU A 61 -8.06 11.77 -19.05
C LEU A 61 -8.40 10.39 -19.58
N TYR A 62 -7.78 10.04 -20.70
CA TYR A 62 -7.84 8.69 -21.22
C TYR A 62 -6.78 7.82 -20.54
N VAL A 63 -7.22 7.00 -19.59
CA VAL A 63 -6.32 6.18 -18.76
C VAL A 63 -6.04 4.83 -19.40
N ARG A 64 -4.77 4.47 -19.48
CA ARG A 64 -4.27 3.21 -20.05
C ARG A 64 -3.21 2.59 -19.15
N ARG A 65 -3.05 1.26 -19.25
CA ARG A 65 -2.05 0.48 -18.53
C ARG A 65 -1.10 -0.19 -19.51
N ALA A 66 0.19 0.12 -19.41
CA ALA A 66 1.24 -0.62 -20.12
C ALA A 66 1.54 -1.92 -19.37
N ARG A 67 1.69 -3.05 -20.06
CA ARG A 67 2.04 -4.34 -19.45
C ARG A 67 3.36 -4.84 -20.05
N PHE A 68 4.34 -5.10 -19.21
CA PHE A 68 5.68 -5.54 -19.59
C PHE A 68 6.27 -6.45 -18.52
N SER A 69 7.14 -7.37 -18.91
CA SER A 69 7.79 -8.31 -17.99
C SER A 69 9.29 -8.05 -17.82
N ALA A 70 9.88 -7.20 -18.67
CA ALA A 70 11.28 -6.81 -18.60
C ALA A 70 11.51 -5.42 -19.19
N LEU A 71 12.53 -4.73 -18.68
CA LEU A 71 12.94 -3.41 -19.17
C LEU A 71 13.88 -3.54 -20.39
N ILE A 72 13.37 -4.14 -21.46
CA ILE A 72 14.08 -4.28 -22.74
C ILE A 72 13.27 -3.64 -23.87
N ALA A 73 13.96 -3.07 -24.87
CA ALA A 73 13.31 -2.27 -25.92
C ALA A 73 12.15 -3.01 -26.60
N ARG A 74 12.32 -4.29 -26.95
CA ARG A 74 11.28 -5.12 -27.58
C ARG A 74 9.99 -5.16 -26.74
N GLU A 75 10.12 -5.39 -25.43
CA GLU A 75 8.99 -5.50 -24.50
C GLU A 75 8.29 -4.14 -24.33
N LEU A 76 9.07 -3.06 -24.20
CA LEU A 76 8.50 -1.72 -24.06
C LEU A 76 7.75 -1.27 -25.32
N HIS A 77 8.29 -1.56 -26.52
CA HIS A 77 7.59 -1.30 -27.77
C HIS A 77 6.30 -2.11 -27.90
N ALA A 78 6.35 -3.41 -27.54
CA ALA A 78 5.16 -4.25 -27.53
C ALA A 78 4.10 -3.75 -26.54
N ALA A 79 4.50 -3.29 -25.36
CA ALA A 79 3.61 -2.70 -24.35
C ALA A 79 2.96 -1.40 -24.83
N CYS A 80 3.74 -0.51 -25.47
CA CYS A 80 3.22 0.72 -26.10
C CYS A 80 2.18 0.43 -27.19
N ALA A 81 2.40 -0.61 -28.00
CA ALA A 81 1.48 -0.98 -29.07
C ALA A 81 0.19 -1.64 -28.55
N ASN A 82 0.24 -2.26 -27.36
CA ASN A 82 -0.86 -3.05 -26.78
C ASN A 82 -1.28 -2.54 -25.41
N LEU A 83 -1.56 -1.23 -25.30
CA LEU A 83 -2.02 -0.63 -24.05
C LEU A 83 -3.38 -1.20 -23.62
N GLY A 84 -3.44 -1.72 -22.40
CA GLY A 84 -4.66 -2.25 -21.79
C GLY A 84 -5.35 -1.25 -20.85
N THR A 85 -6.31 -1.76 -20.08
CA THR A 85 -6.93 -1.03 -18.97
C THR A 85 -6.33 -1.47 -17.63
N PRO A 86 -6.29 -0.59 -16.62
CA PRO A 86 -5.94 -0.99 -15.26
C PRO A 86 -6.94 -2.05 -14.73
N ASN A 87 -6.44 -3.01 -13.95
CA ASN A 87 -7.24 -4.08 -13.33
C ASN A 87 -7.63 -3.68 -11.90
N GLN A 88 -8.89 -3.29 -11.73
CA GLN A 88 -9.42 -2.89 -10.42
C GLN A 88 -9.43 -4.02 -9.39
N LEU A 89 -9.60 -5.27 -9.83
CA LEU A 89 -9.69 -6.41 -8.90
C LEU A 89 -8.35 -6.67 -8.19
N ASP A 90 -7.23 -6.49 -8.89
CA ASP A 90 -5.90 -6.62 -8.28
C ASP A 90 -5.64 -5.50 -7.28
N ALA A 91 -6.01 -4.26 -7.61
CA ALA A 91 -5.90 -3.13 -6.68
C ALA A 91 -6.77 -3.34 -5.43
N MET A 92 -8.02 -3.79 -5.59
CA MET A 92 -8.92 -4.09 -4.47
C MET A 92 -8.41 -5.24 -3.60
N ALA A 93 -7.73 -6.23 -4.17
CA ALA A 93 -7.12 -7.31 -3.40
C ALA A 93 -6.00 -6.79 -2.48
N VAL A 94 -5.20 -5.83 -2.95
CA VAL A 94 -4.19 -5.16 -2.13
C VAL A 94 -4.85 -4.31 -1.04
N ASP A 95 -5.90 -3.54 -1.36
CA ASP A 95 -6.62 -2.73 -0.38
C ASP A 95 -7.19 -3.58 0.75
N ALA A 96 -7.84 -4.70 0.41
CA ALA A 96 -8.36 -5.64 1.38
C ALA A 96 -7.26 -6.20 2.28
N ARG A 97 -6.11 -6.58 1.71
CA ARG A 97 -4.95 -7.08 2.47
C ARG A 97 -4.40 -6.01 3.41
N GLN A 98 -4.18 -4.79 2.92
CA GLN A 98 -3.69 -3.67 3.72
C GLN A 98 -4.63 -3.36 4.90
N GLU A 99 -5.95 -3.39 4.68
CA GLU A 99 -6.92 -3.17 5.75
C GLU A 99 -6.91 -4.30 6.80
N ILE A 100 -6.85 -5.57 6.35
CA ILE A 100 -6.74 -6.73 7.24
C ILE A 100 -5.47 -6.62 8.09
N ASP A 101 -4.32 -6.37 7.46
CA ASP A 101 -3.03 -6.25 8.13
C ASP A 101 -3.05 -5.10 9.15
N LEU A 102 -3.63 -3.95 8.79
CA LEU A 102 -3.77 -2.81 9.71
C LEU A 102 -4.66 -3.13 10.91
N ARG A 103 -5.86 -3.68 10.69
CA ARG A 103 -6.82 -3.94 11.77
C ARG A 103 -6.33 -5.04 12.70
N VAL A 104 -5.87 -6.17 12.14
CA VAL A 104 -5.35 -7.30 12.90
C VAL A 104 -4.06 -6.90 13.61
N GLY A 105 -3.12 -6.29 12.89
CA GLY A 105 -1.84 -5.86 13.45
C GLY A 105 -2.02 -4.86 14.60
N ALA A 106 -2.81 -3.81 14.40
CA ALA A 106 -3.03 -2.80 15.44
C ALA A 106 -3.76 -3.37 16.67
N SER A 107 -4.77 -4.23 16.47
CA SER A 107 -5.55 -4.78 17.58
C SER A 107 -4.74 -5.74 18.45
N PHE A 108 -4.07 -6.73 17.85
CA PHE A 108 -3.27 -7.71 18.59
C PHE A 108 -1.98 -7.11 19.16
N THR A 109 -1.30 -6.22 18.41
CA THR A 109 -0.13 -5.51 18.94
C THR A 109 -0.49 -4.72 20.19
N ARG A 110 -1.59 -3.95 20.16
CA ARG A 110 -2.05 -3.18 21.32
C ARG A 110 -2.45 -4.10 22.47
N PHE A 111 -3.21 -5.16 22.19
CA PHE A 111 -3.66 -6.11 23.20
C PHE A 111 -2.48 -6.78 23.92
N MET A 112 -1.56 -7.40 23.18
CA MET A 112 -0.42 -8.12 23.76
C MET A 112 0.54 -7.18 24.48
N THR A 113 0.85 -6.03 23.87
CA THR A 113 1.73 -5.03 24.49
C THR A 113 1.16 -4.58 25.82
N MET A 114 -0.12 -4.18 25.88
CA MET A 114 -0.75 -3.71 27.12
C MET A 114 -0.91 -4.82 28.16
N LEU A 115 -1.27 -6.04 27.73
CA LEU A 115 -1.47 -7.18 28.63
C LEU A 115 -0.18 -7.61 29.33
N LEU A 116 0.95 -7.56 28.62
CA LEU A 116 2.21 -8.13 29.10
C LEU A 116 3.18 -7.08 29.66
N ARG A 117 2.97 -5.78 29.38
CA ARG A 117 3.86 -4.69 29.82
C ARG A 117 4.20 -4.70 31.31
N HIS A 118 3.22 -5.01 32.15
CA HIS A 118 3.39 -5.02 33.61
C HIS A 118 3.49 -6.42 34.22
N LYS A 119 3.46 -7.48 33.39
CA LYS A 119 3.53 -8.87 33.88
C LYS A 119 4.95 -9.39 34.10
N PHE A 120 5.93 -8.80 33.43
CA PHE A 120 7.33 -9.25 33.47
C PHE A 120 8.25 -8.06 33.69
N ASP A 121 9.42 -8.30 34.32
CA ASP A 121 10.49 -7.31 34.37
C ASP A 121 11.26 -7.30 33.05
N TRP A 122 10.73 -6.59 32.06
CA TRP A 122 11.32 -6.46 30.74
C TRP A 122 12.72 -5.84 30.75
N ARG A 123 13.08 -5.10 31.81
CA ARG A 123 14.40 -4.48 31.94
C ARG A 123 15.49 -5.54 32.14
N SER A 124 15.18 -6.63 32.84
CA SER A 124 16.09 -7.77 32.98
C SER A 124 16.42 -8.45 31.65
N GLY A 125 15.53 -8.31 30.64
CA GLY A 125 15.72 -8.79 29.27
C GLY A 125 16.29 -7.74 28.30
N GLY A 126 16.80 -6.61 28.80
CA GLY A 126 17.39 -5.55 27.97
C GLY A 126 16.37 -4.65 27.25
N VAL A 127 15.08 -4.77 27.56
CA VAL A 127 14.03 -3.92 26.99
C VAL A 127 13.61 -2.87 28.01
N GLU A 128 13.87 -1.59 27.71
CA GLU A 128 13.33 -0.50 28.51
C GLU A 128 11.79 -0.55 28.48
N GLY A 129 11.14 -0.59 29.66
CA GLY A 129 9.68 -0.79 29.77
C GLY A 129 8.81 0.26 29.06
N ASP A 130 9.36 1.44 28.76
CA ASP A 130 8.68 2.47 27.96
C ASP A 130 8.76 2.22 26.45
N LYS A 131 9.72 1.40 25.99
CA LYS A 131 9.93 1.01 24.59
C LYS A 131 9.35 -0.35 24.24
N LEU A 132 8.73 -1.06 25.20
CA LEU A 132 8.15 -2.37 24.92
C LEU A 132 6.98 -2.25 23.92
N MET A 133 7.18 -2.80 22.73
CA MET A 133 6.14 -3.01 21.72
C MET A 133 6.23 -4.46 21.24
N LEU A 134 5.16 -5.22 21.47
CA LEU A 134 5.04 -6.60 21.01
C LEU A 134 4.19 -6.61 19.74
N SER A 135 4.86 -6.53 18.58
CA SER A 135 4.17 -6.52 17.29
C SER A 135 3.52 -7.87 16.99
N TYR A 136 2.33 -7.79 16.40
CA TYR A 136 1.63 -8.94 15.82
C TYR A 136 1.39 -8.69 14.35
N GLY A 137 1.64 -9.70 13.53
CA GLY A 137 1.23 -9.74 12.14
C GLY A 137 0.66 -11.12 11.81
N PRO A 138 -0.43 -11.22 11.03
CA PRO A 138 -1.03 -12.50 10.68
C PRO A 138 -0.07 -13.43 9.91
N CYS A 139 0.89 -12.86 9.17
CA CYS A 139 1.98 -13.61 8.54
C CYS A 139 3.21 -13.76 9.46
N GLN A 140 3.57 -12.72 10.21
CA GLN A 140 4.73 -12.74 11.13
C GLN A 140 4.62 -13.86 12.18
N PHE A 141 3.43 -14.07 12.74
CA PHE A 141 3.20 -15.04 13.81
C PHE A 141 3.46 -16.50 13.39
N PRO A 142 2.85 -17.05 12.32
CA PRO A 142 3.17 -18.40 11.85
C PRO A 142 4.61 -18.53 11.35
N THR A 143 5.20 -17.48 10.76
CA THR A 143 6.62 -17.51 10.35
C THR A 143 7.55 -17.67 11.55
N LEU A 144 7.31 -16.95 12.65
CA LEU A 144 8.08 -17.14 13.87
C LEU A 144 7.92 -18.58 14.40
N GLY A 145 6.70 -19.12 14.38
CA GLY A 145 6.40 -20.50 14.80
C GLY A 145 7.07 -21.60 13.98
N LEU A 146 7.72 -21.30 12.85
CA LEU A 146 8.56 -22.27 12.13
C LEU A 146 9.99 -22.37 12.70
N ILE A 147 10.42 -21.37 13.47
CA ILE A 147 11.78 -21.28 14.03
C ILE A 147 11.81 -21.75 15.48
N VAL A 148 10.74 -21.50 16.25
CA VAL A 148 10.59 -21.90 17.66
C VAL A 148 9.86 -23.22 17.84
#